data_AF-A0A7C9CUA4-F1
#
_entry.id   AF-A0A7C9CUA4-F1
#
_cell.length_a   1.000
_cell.length_b   1.000
_cell.length_c   1.000
_cell.angle_alpha   90.00
_cell.angle_beta   90.00
_cell.angle_gamma   90.00
#
_symmetry.space_group_name_H-M   'P 1'
#
loop_
_entity.id
_entity.type
_entity.pdbx_description
1 polymer ?
#
loop_
_entity_poly.entity_id
_entity_poly.type
_entity_poly.pdbx_seq_one_letter_code
_entity_poly.pdbx_strand_id
1 'polypeptide(L)'
;SGFHSLAFLPSFSQGQHVGLSRDLEIVMVNALMSWGNNQVLPLGPLREPLHALVRADVVVIHHADLVSEQNLVNLKLRIQEMKESLPVFFSRMAPSHFFTIEDIHMEIPLSAVENRILLCVSAIGSPDAFVKCI
;
A
#
# COMPACT_ATOMS: atom_id res chain seq x y z
N SER A 1 -8.59 7.59 9.55
CA SER A 1 -7.71 8.50 8.78
C SER A 1 -6.96 7.67 7.75
N GLY A 2 -7.38 7.79 6.49
CA GLY A 2 -7.03 6.93 5.35
C GLY A 2 -5.56 6.94 4.97
N PHE A 3 -5.00 5.81 4.56
CA PHE A 3 -3.78 5.81 3.75
C PHE A 3 -4.12 6.46 2.41
N HIS A 4 -3.56 7.65 2.19
CA HIS A 4 -3.77 8.44 0.97
C HIS A 4 -3.04 7.81 -0.22
N SER A 5 -3.54 8.08 -1.43
CA SER A 5 -3.21 7.40 -2.69
C SER A 5 -1.74 7.42 -3.10
N LEU A 6 -0.94 8.36 -2.57
CA LEU A 6 0.50 8.40 -2.72
C LEU A 6 1.11 8.55 -1.33
N ALA A 7 1.88 7.56 -0.90
CA ALA A 7 2.70 7.63 0.30
C ALA A 7 4.16 7.40 -0.10
N PHE A 8 5.01 8.41 0.13
CA PHE A 8 6.46 8.22 0.09
C PHE A 8 6.87 7.50 1.37
N LEU A 9 7.50 6.33 1.24
CA LEU A 9 8.18 5.71 2.37
C LEU A 9 9.49 6.46 2.63
N PRO A 10 9.92 6.61 3.91
CA PRO A 10 11.11 7.38 4.24
C PRO A 10 12.36 6.82 3.55
N SER A 11 13.26 7.73 3.14
CA SER A 11 14.59 7.39 2.65
C SER A 11 15.30 6.50 3.68
N PHE A 12 15.68 5.28 3.28
CA PHE A 12 16.44 4.37 4.12
C PHE A 12 17.90 4.85 4.22
N SER A 13 18.17 5.78 5.13
CA SER A 13 19.55 6.06 5.58
C SER A 13 19.92 5.06 6.68
N GLN A 14 20.66 4.01 6.31
CA GLN A 14 21.40 3.24 7.30
C GLN A 14 22.74 3.93 7.52
N GLY A 15 22.92 4.49 8.73
CA GLY A 15 24.18 4.62 9.46
C GLY A 15 25.40 5.22 8.77
N GLN A 16 25.90 6.33 9.33
CA GLN A 16 27.17 7.01 9.03
C GLN A 16 28.28 6.10 8.50
N HIS A 17 28.58 6.19 7.19
CA HIS A 17 29.93 6.02 6.66
C HIS A 17 30.03 6.72 5.30
N VAL A 18 31.16 7.40 5.11
CA VAL A 18 31.47 8.37 4.06
C VAL A 18 31.43 7.76 2.65
N GLY A 19 30.65 8.36 1.75
CA GLY A 19 30.78 8.18 0.29
C GLY A 19 29.53 7.64 -0.42
N LEU A 20 28.62 8.55 -0.79
CA LEU A 20 27.63 8.35 -1.87
C LEU A 20 26.57 7.25 -1.66
N SER A 21 25.75 7.35 -0.61
CA SER A 21 24.47 6.62 -0.56
C SER A 21 23.43 7.39 -1.38
N ARG A 22 22.87 6.80 -2.43
CA ARG A 22 21.67 7.37 -3.07
C ARG A 22 20.50 7.20 -2.12
N ASP A 23 19.74 8.26 -1.91
CA ASP A 23 18.40 8.17 -1.32
C ASP A 23 17.54 7.35 -2.29
N LEU A 24 17.01 6.22 -1.82
CA LEU A 24 16.08 5.40 -2.61
C LEU A 24 14.65 5.88 -2.34
N GLU A 25 13.98 6.44 -3.34
CA GLU A 25 12.60 6.88 -3.21
C GLU A 25 11.62 5.76 -3.60
N ILE A 26 10.97 5.17 -2.59
CA ILE A 26 9.91 4.18 -2.79
C ILE A 26 8.55 4.84 -2.61
N VAL A 27 7.74 4.79 -3.66
CA VAL A 27 6.35 5.29 -3.64
C VAL A 27 5.38 4.13 -3.55
N MET A 28 4.49 4.19 -2.57
CA MET A 28 3.37 3.26 -2.46
C MET A 28 2.10 3.87 -3.05
N VAL A 29 1.44 3.12 -3.94
CA VAL A 29 0.17 3.49 -4.58
C VAL A 29 -0.91 2.53 -4.10
N ASN A 30 -1.99 3.02 -3.49
CA ASN A 30 -3.10 2.16 -3.06
C ASN A 30 -4.01 1.81 -4.24
N ALA A 31 -4.06 0.55 -4.68
CA ALA A 31 -4.86 0.11 -5.82
C ALA A 31 -6.36 0.38 -5.64
N LEU A 32 -6.87 0.32 -4.40
CA LEU A 32 -8.29 0.54 -4.10
C LEU A 32 -8.73 2.00 -4.29
N MET A 33 -7.80 2.95 -4.18
CA MET A 33 -8.10 4.39 -4.26
C MET A 33 -7.35 5.11 -5.38
N SER A 34 -6.42 4.41 -6.06
CA SER A 34 -5.68 4.81 -7.25
C SER A 34 -5.38 6.32 -7.30
N TRP A 35 -5.86 7.04 -8.32
CA TRP A 35 -5.60 8.48 -8.48
C TRP A 35 -6.74 9.38 -8.00
N GLY A 36 -7.88 8.81 -7.59
CA GLY A 36 -9.09 9.56 -7.27
C GLY A 36 -9.51 10.53 -8.36
N ASN A 37 -9.64 11.82 -8.00
CA ASN A 37 -9.96 12.91 -8.93
C ASN A 37 -8.71 13.65 -9.47
N ASN A 38 -7.50 13.08 -9.32
CA ASN A 38 -6.22 13.67 -9.71
C ASN A 38 -5.87 15.00 -9.01
N GLN A 39 -6.60 15.39 -7.96
CA GLN A 39 -6.32 16.60 -7.21
C GLN A 39 -5.59 16.26 -5.90
N VAL A 40 -4.75 17.20 -5.48
CA VAL A 40 -4.07 17.13 -4.18
C VAL A 40 -5.00 17.59 -3.06
N LEU A 41 -4.70 17.20 -1.82
CA LEU A 41 -5.41 17.66 -0.64
C LEU A 41 -5.44 19.20 -0.58
N PRO A 42 -6.56 19.82 -0.16
CA PRO A 42 -7.81 19.19 0.29
C PRO A 42 -8.80 18.83 -0.83
N LEU A 43 -8.52 19.24 -2.07
CA LEU A 43 -9.47 19.11 -3.19
C LEU A 43 -9.55 17.68 -3.74
N GLY A 44 -8.56 16.83 -3.44
CA GLY A 44 -8.55 15.42 -3.81
C GLY A 44 -7.73 14.56 -2.84
N PRO A 45 -7.68 13.24 -3.08
CA PRO A 45 -7.11 12.30 -2.13
C PRO A 45 -5.57 12.23 -2.17
N LEU A 46 -4.94 12.79 -3.21
CA LEU A 46 -3.49 12.74 -3.38
C LEU A 46 -2.79 13.67 -2.39
N ARG A 47 -1.68 13.21 -1.79
CA ARG A 47 -0.83 14.07 -0.96
C ARG A 47 0.12 14.93 -1.81
N GLU A 48 0.52 14.40 -2.95
CA GLU A 48 1.42 15.03 -3.91
C GLU A 48 0.87 14.84 -5.33
N PRO A 49 1.16 15.76 -6.26
CA PRO A 49 0.71 15.62 -7.63
C PRO A 49 1.35 14.40 -8.29
N LEU A 50 0.66 13.81 -9.28
CA LEU A 50 1.10 12.58 -9.94
C LEU A 50 2.51 12.68 -10.55
N HIS A 51 2.91 13.87 -11.00
CA HIS A 51 4.25 14.11 -11.55
C HIS A 51 5.38 13.86 -10.53
N ALA A 52 5.09 13.83 -9.23
CA ALA A 52 6.07 13.50 -8.20
C ALA A 52 6.64 12.07 -8.36
N LEU A 53 5.93 11.18 -9.07
CA LEU A 53 6.40 9.84 -9.43
C LEU A 53 7.69 9.83 -10.25
N VAL A 54 8.04 10.94 -10.92
CA VAL A 54 9.30 11.05 -11.68
C VAL A 54 10.52 10.84 -10.77
N ARG A 55 10.43 11.27 -9.50
CA ARG A 55 11.50 11.12 -8.51
C ARG A 55 11.60 9.70 -7.93
N ALA A 56 10.52 8.92 -8.01
CA ALA A 56 10.51 7.56 -7.49
C ALA A 56 11.53 6.68 -8.21
N ASP A 57 12.23 5.87 -7.43
CA ASP A 57 13.08 4.80 -7.94
C ASP A 57 12.32 3.49 -8.07
N VAL A 58 11.29 3.30 -7.23
CA VAL A 58 10.44 2.11 -7.22
C VAL A 58 9.00 2.51 -6.87
N VAL A 59 8.03 1.88 -7.53
CA VAL A 59 6.62 1.94 -7.14
C VAL A 59 6.14 0.58 -6.63
N VAL A 60 5.45 0.59 -5.50
CA VAL A 60 4.74 -0.58 -4.96
C VAL A 60 3.24 -0.30 -5.01
N ILE A 61 2.51 -1.10 -5.78
CA ILE A 61 1.05 -1.06 -5.81
C ILE A 61 0.53 -1.95 -4.68
N HIS A 62 -0.07 -1.30 -3.68
CA HIS A 62 -0.65 -1.91 -2.50
C HIS A 62 -2.09 -2.37 -2.73
N HIS A 63 -2.51 -3.46 -2.07
CA HIS A 63 -3.81 -4.12 -2.27
C HIS A 63 -4.03 -4.57 -3.73
N ALA A 64 -2.96 -4.95 -4.42
CA ALA A 64 -3.04 -5.31 -5.84
C ALA A 64 -3.94 -6.53 -6.08
N ASP A 65 -4.03 -7.42 -5.09
CA ASP A 65 -4.86 -8.62 -5.11
C ASP A 65 -6.36 -8.36 -4.86
N LEU A 66 -6.73 -7.13 -4.48
CA LEU A 66 -8.12 -6.74 -4.19
C LEU A 66 -8.79 -5.97 -5.34
N VAL A 67 -8.12 -5.85 -6.49
CA VAL A 67 -8.62 -5.17 -7.70
C VAL A 67 -8.53 -6.07 -8.93
N SER A 68 -9.26 -5.73 -10.00
CA SER A 68 -9.19 -6.49 -11.26
C SER A 68 -7.85 -6.30 -11.97
N GLU A 69 -7.46 -7.29 -12.80
CA GLU A 69 -6.26 -7.19 -13.63
C GLU A 69 -6.29 -5.96 -14.55
N GLN A 70 -7.45 -5.62 -15.10
CA GLN A 70 -7.61 -4.42 -15.93
C GLN A 70 -7.25 -3.13 -15.15
N ASN A 71 -7.63 -3.05 -13.87
CA ASN A 71 -7.27 -1.91 -13.04
C ASN A 71 -5.75 -1.85 -12.79
N LEU A 72 -5.10 -2.99 -12.58
CA LEU A 72 -3.64 -3.05 -12.42
C LEU A 72 -2.91 -2.62 -13.71
N VAL A 73 -3.39 -3.07 -14.87
CA VAL A 73 -2.85 -2.65 -16.17
C VAL A 73 -2.98 -1.14 -16.33
N ASN A 74 -4.16 -0.57 -16.05
CA ASN A 74 -4.39 0.87 -16.14
C ASN A 74 -3.50 1.66 -15.17
N LEU A 75 -3.34 1.19 -13.93
CA LEU A 75 -2.42 1.77 -12.95
C LEU A 75 -0.97 1.78 -13.45
N LYS A 76 -0.52 0.63 -13.96
CA LYS A 76 0.85 0.47 -14.48
C LYS A 76 1.10 1.39 -15.66
N LEU A 77 0.19 1.43 -16.63
CA LEU A 77 0.31 2.34 -17.78
C LEU A 77 0.42 3.79 -17.32
N ARG A 78 -0.41 4.22 -16.38
CA ARG A 78 -0.39 5.59 -15.85
C ARG A 78 0.91 5.94 -15.11
N ILE A 79 1.55 4.96 -14.45
CA ILE A 79 2.88 5.13 -13.86
C ILE A 79 3.95 5.24 -14.95
N GLN A 80 3.87 4.39 -15.97
CA GLN A 80 4.83 4.36 -17.09
C GLN A 80 4.75 5.62 -17.97
N GLU A 81 3.59 6.28 -18.05
CA GLU A 81 3.45 7.62 -18.66
C GLU A 81 4.29 8.69 -17.96
N MET A 82 4.58 8.54 -16.65
CA MET A 82 5.42 9.49 -15.90
C MET A 82 6.90 9.16 -16.04
N LYS A 83 7.24 7.87 -15.97
CA LYS A 83 8.62 7.37 -16.09
C LYS A 83 8.59 5.94 -16.62
N GLU A 84 8.90 5.78 -17.91
CA GLU A 84 8.75 4.52 -18.65
C GLU A 84 9.49 3.34 -18.00
N SER A 85 10.70 3.58 -17.49
CA SER A 85 11.57 2.57 -16.89
C SER A 85 11.38 2.38 -15.38
N LEU A 86 10.35 2.99 -14.76
CA LEU A 86 10.10 2.89 -13.33
C LEU A 86 9.66 1.46 -12.95
N PRO A 87 10.42 0.72 -12.14
CA PRO A 87 10.02 -0.60 -11.67
C PRO A 87 8.73 -0.53 -10.85
N VAL A 88 7.79 -1.42 -11.17
CA VAL A 88 6.50 -1.54 -10.48
C VAL A 88 6.38 -2.93 -9.88
N PHE A 89 6.18 -2.99 -8.57
CA PHE A 89 5.91 -4.22 -7.82
C PHE A 89 4.47 -4.22 -7.29
N PHE A 90 3.92 -5.40 -7.05
CA PHE A 90 2.60 -5.59 -6.47
C PHE A 90 2.74 -6.17 -5.07
N SER A 91 1.98 -5.65 -4.10
CA SER A 91 1.91 -6.24 -2.77
C SER A 91 0.53 -6.83 -2.50
N ARG A 92 0.53 -7.85 -1.64
CA ARG A 92 -0.64 -8.54 -1.11
C ARG A 92 -0.52 -8.59 0.42
N MET A 93 -1.62 -8.32 1.12
CA MET A 93 -1.74 -8.61 2.55
C MET A 93 -2.46 -9.94 2.72
N ALA A 94 -1.84 -10.87 3.43
CA ALA A 94 -2.46 -12.12 3.81
C ALA A 94 -2.31 -12.29 5.34
N PRO A 95 -3.40 -12.55 6.08
CA PRO A 95 -3.28 -12.85 7.49
C PRO A 95 -2.48 -14.14 7.68
N SER A 96 -1.71 -14.22 8.77
CA SER A 96 -0.92 -15.40 9.11
C SER A 96 -1.58 -16.21 10.23
N HIS A 97 -2.00 -15.53 11.29
CA HIS A 97 -2.62 -16.09 12.48
C HIS A 97 -3.43 -15.01 13.20
N PHE A 98 -4.31 -15.45 14.10
CA PHE A 98 -4.90 -14.60 15.13
C PHE A 98 -4.07 -14.70 16.41
N PHE A 99 -4.30 -13.78 17.34
CA PHE A 99 -3.78 -13.83 18.70
C PHE A 99 -4.81 -13.21 19.63
N THR A 100 -4.74 -13.51 20.93
CA THR A 100 -5.63 -12.89 21.91
C THR A 100 -4.99 -11.66 22.52
N ILE A 101 -5.81 -10.78 23.12
CA ILE A 101 -5.30 -9.57 23.75
C ILE A 101 -4.45 -9.91 25.00
N GLU A 102 -4.78 -11.02 25.66
CA GLU A 102 -4.10 -11.49 26.87
C GLU A 102 -2.70 -12.05 26.56
N ASP A 103 -2.51 -12.67 25.38
CA ASP A 103 -1.23 -13.24 24.96
C ASP A 103 -1.00 -13.10 23.45
N ILE A 104 -0.17 -12.13 23.08
CA ILE A 104 0.22 -11.87 21.69
C ILE A 104 1.17 -12.91 21.11
N HIS A 105 1.79 -13.75 21.95
CA HIS A 105 2.69 -14.82 21.51
C HIS A 105 1.94 -16.12 21.23
N MET A 106 0.68 -16.22 21.65
CA MET A 106 -0.16 -17.36 21.36
C MET A 106 -0.77 -17.21 19.96
N GLU A 107 -0.16 -17.88 18.99
CA GLU A 107 -0.67 -17.93 17.62
C GLU A 107 -1.88 -18.87 17.52
N ILE A 108 -3.02 -18.32 17.12
CA ILE A 108 -4.24 -19.04 16.82
C ILE A 108 -4.34 -19.20 15.30
N PRO A 109 -4.51 -20.43 14.77
CA PRO A 109 -4.57 -20.66 13.33
C PRO A 109 -5.80 -19.99 12.71
N LEU A 110 -5.69 -19.61 11.43
CA LEU A 110 -6.80 -18.98 10.70
C LEU A 110 -8.05 -19.87 10.62
N SER A 111 -7.88 -21.20 10.63
CA SER A 111 -8.98 -22.16 10.63
C SER A 111 -9.84 -22.11 11.91
N ALA A 112 -9.38 -21.46 12.98
CA ALA A 112 -10.15 -21.34 14.22
C ALA A 112 -11.49 -20.61 14.03
N VAL A 113 -11.59 -19.77 13.00
CA VAL A 113 -12.78 -18.98 12.67
C VAL A 113 -13.53 -19.50 11.45
N GLU A 114 -13.12 -20.63 10.89
CA GLU A 114 -13.79 -21.23 9.73
C GLU A 114 -15.26 -21.55 10.08
N ASN A 115 -16.17 -21.18 9.19
CA ASN A 115 -17.62 -21.32 9.37
C ASN A 115 -18.20 -20.60 10.62
N ARG A 116 -17.53 -19.54 11.09
CA ARG A 116 -18.04 -18.68 12.17
C ARG A 116 -18.47 -17.32 11.65
N ILE A 117 -19.41 -16.71 12.36
CA ILE A 117 -19.74 -15.30 12.15
C ILE A 117 -18.71 -14.47 12.92
N LEU A 118 -18.05 -13.56 12.21
CA LEU A 118 -17.05 -12.66 12.77
C LEU A 118 -17.59 -11.24 12.84
N LEU A 119 -17.36 -10.59 13.99
CA LEU A 119 -17.49 -9.15 14.13
C LEU A 119 -16.10 -8.52 13.96
N CYS A 120 -15.87 -7.89 12.81
CA CYS A 120 -14.62 -7.19 12.53
C CYS A 120 -14.72 -5.73 12.95
N VAL A 121 -13.85 -5.29 13.85
CA VAL A 121 -13.70 -3.88 14.24
C VAL A 121 -12.31 -3.41 13.85
N SER A 122 -12.22 -2.28 13.15
CA SER A 122 -10.94 -1.68 12.79
C SER A 122 -10.97 -0.16 12.90
N ALA A 123 -9.83 0.42 13.26
CA ALA A 123 -9.60 1.87 13.29
C ALA A 123 -8.54 2.28 12.25
N ILE A 124 -8.48 1.56 11.13
CA ILE A 124 -7.48 1.78 10.07
C ILE A 124 -8.04 2.57 8.89
N GLY A 125 -7.14 3.05 8.04
CA GLY A 125 -7.48 3.89 6.90
C GLY A 125 -8.18 3.21 5.72
N SER A 126 -8.32 1.88 5.74
CA SER A 126 -8.99 1.09 4.70
C SER A 126 -9.71 -0.13 5.31
N PRO A 127 -10.88 0.08 5.93
CA PRO A 127 -11.60 -1.00 6.62
C PRO A 127 -12.05 -2.11 5.66
N ASP A 128 -12.42 -1.78 4.42
CA ASP A 128 -12.83 -2.78 3.42
C ASP A 128 -11.69 -3.73 3.05
N ALA A 129 -10.46 -3.24 2.97
CA ALA A 129 -9.31 -4.08 2.70
C ALA A 129 -9.07 -5.09 3.83
N PHE A 130 -9.23 -4.65 5.08
CA PHE A 130 -9.10 -5.51 6.25
C PHE A 130 -10.13 -6.64 6.23
N VAL A 131 -11.40 -6.31 5.97
CA VAL A 131 -12.48 -7.31 5.90
C VAL A 131 -12.28 -8.29 4.74
N LYS A 132 -11.79 -7.83 3.59
CA LYS A 132 -11.51 -8.73 2.44
C LYS A 132 -10.30 -9.64 2.65
N CYS A 133 -9.38 -9.29 3.54
CA CYS A 133 -8.19 -10.09 3.81
C CYS A 133 -8.43 -11.23 4.81
N ILE A 134 -9.44 -11.11 5.67
CA ILE A 134 -9.80 -12.08 6.72
C ILE A 134 -10.78 -13.11 6.16
#